data_AF-A0AAP0CEH5-F1
#
_entry.id   AF-A0AAP0CEH5-F1
#
_cell.length_a   1.000
_cell.length_b   1.000
_cell.length_c   1.000
_cell.angle_alpha   90.00
_cell.angle_beta   90.00
_cell.angle_gamma   90.00
#
_symmetry.space_group_name_H-M   'P 1'
#
loop_
_entity.id
_entity.type
_entity.pdbx_description
1 polymer ?
#
loop_
_entity_poly.entity_id
_entity_poly.type
_entity_poly.pdbx_seq_one_letter_code
_entity_poly.pdbx_strand_id
1 'polypeptide(L)'
;MQYSFLADGKCIRPVLCIAACELVGGDGLTACAFEMIHTMSLIHNELPCMDNDDFRHGKPTNHVVYGGEIVVLTGDALLSLAFEHIATATKGAREIYRVGRARRRSGGGYLYRV
;
A
#
# COMPACT_ATOMS: atom_id res chain seq x y z
N MET A 1 4.20 10.07 -6.39
CA MET A 1 3.71 8.67 -6.36
C MET A 1 4.04 7.90 -7.64
N GLN A 2 3.52 8.28 -8.81
CA GLN A 2 3.67 7.49 -10.05
C GLN A 2 5.13 7.23 -10.47
N TYR A 3 6.02 8.20 -10.27
CA TYR A 3 7.45 8.09 -10.62
C TYR A 3 8.10 6.79 -10.12
N SER A 4 7.88 6.45 -8.85
CA SER A 4 8.48 5.25 -8.24
C SER A 4 7.60 4.01 -8.33
N PHE A 5 6.27 4.18 -8.39
CA PHE A 5 5.33 3.06 -8.46
C PHE A 5 5.26 2.41 -9.84
N LEU A 6 5.37 3.21 -10.90
CA LEU A 6 5.41 2.74 -12.28
C LEU A 6 6.84 2.54 -12.79
N ALA A 7 7.84 2.63 -11.90
CA ALA A 7 9.21 2.33 -12.25
C ALA A 7 9.37 0.82 -12.49
N ASP A 8 10.36 0.45 -13.30
CA ASP A 8 10.65 -0.95 -13.60
C ASP A 8 10.96 -1.74 -12.33
N GLY A 9 10.33 -2.90 -12.20
CA GLY A 9 10.46 -3.80 -11.06
C GLY A 9 10.11 -5.23 -11.46
N LYS A 10 10.50 -6.18 -10.61
CA LYS A 10 10.24 -7.61 -10.87
C LYS A 10 8.80 -8.03 -10.57
N CYS A 11 8.00 -7.16 -9.94
CA CYS A 11 6.60 -7.40 -9.54
C CYS A 11 6.36 -8.76 -8.84
N ILE A 12 7.35 -9.24 -8.08
CA ILE A 12 7.32 -10.59 -7.47
C ILE A 12 6.14 -10.69 -6.50
N ARG A 13 5.84 -9.63 -5.75
CA ARG A 13 4.81 -9.64 -4.71
C ARG A 13 3.39 -9.77 -5.28
N PRO A 14 2.98 -8.96 -6.29
CA PRO A 14 1.72 -9.18 -6.99
C PRO A 14 1.61 -10.59 -7.58
N VAL A 15 2.67 -11.08 -8.23
CA VAL A 15 2.67 -12.42 -8.86
C VAL A 15 2.43 -13.51 -7.83
N LEU A 16 3.13 -13.47 -6.69
CA LEU A 16 2.93 -14.43 -5.60
C LEU A 16 1.52 -14.35 -5.00
N CYS A 17 0.98 -13.13 -4.83
CA CYS A 17 -0.38 -12.94 -4.33
C CYS A 17 -1.42 -13.55 -5.29
N ILE A 18 -1.29 -13.29 -6.60
CA ILE A 18 -2.20 -13.84 -7.62
C ILE A 18 -2.10 -15.36 -7.62
N ALA A 19 -0.89 -15.92 -7.67
CA ALA A 19 -0.69 -17.37 -7.70
C ALA A 19 -1.26 -18.06 -6.45
N ALA A 20 -1.11 -17.45 -5.26
CA ALA A 20 -1.68 -17.97 -4.02
C ALA A 20 -3.22 -17.90 -4.02
N CYS A 21 -3.82 -16.82 -4.53
CA CYS A 21 -5.27 -16.71 -4.67
C CYS A 21 -5.82 -17.75 -5.66
N GLU A 22 -5.20 -17.89 -6.83
CA GLU A 22 -5.61 -18.86 -7.84
C GLU A 22 -5.53 -20.30 -7.33
N LEU A 23 -4.48 -20.63 -6.56
CA LEU A 23 -4.30 -21.95 -5.94
C LEU A 23 -5.48 -22.36 -5.05
N VAL A 24 -6.12 -21.41 -4.38
CA VAL A 24 -7.26 -21.66 -3.48
C VAL A 24 -8.63 -21.32 -4.11
N GLY A 25 -8.66 -21.00 -5.40
CA GLY A 25 -9.89 -20.65 -6.13
C GLY A 25 -10.43 -19.24 -5.88
N GLY A 26 -9.59 -18.34 -5.35
CA GLY A 26 -9.92 -16.92 -5.14
C GLY A 26 -9.58 -16.04 -6.35
N ASP A 27 -9.80 -14.74 -6.21
CA ASP A 27 -9.34 -13.72 -7.17
C ASP A 27 -8.14 -12.93 -6.61
N GLY A 28 -7.29 -12.43 -7.52
CA GLY A 28 -6.08 -11.66 -7.17
C GLY A 28 -6.29 -10.14 -7.15
N LEU A 29 -7.52 -9.65 -6.92
CA LEU A 29 -7.87 -8.23 -7.11
C LEU A 29 -7.10 -7.26 -6.18
N THR A 30 -6.57 -7.77 -5.07
CA THR A 30 -5.80 -7.00 -4.09
C THR A 30 -4.29 -7.02 -4.33
N ALA A 31 -3.81 -7.76 -5.35
CA ALA A 31 -2.38 -7.95 -5.59
C ALA A 31 -1.60 -6.64 -5.78
N CYS A 32 -2.20 -5.63 -6.41
CA CYS A 32 -1.58 -4.31 -6.60
C CYS A 32 -1.25 -3.59 -5.28
N ALA A 33 -2.01 -3.84 -4.20
CA ALA A 33 -1.75 -3.22 -2.91
C ALA A 33 -0.41 -3.67 -2.30
N PHE A 34 0.04 -4.90 -2.58
CA PHE A 34 1.34 -5.37 -2.13
C PHE A 34 2.50 -4.62 -2.80
N GLU A 35 2.35 -4.26 -4.08
CA GLU A 35 3.35 -3.45 -4.77
C GLU A 35 3.31 -1.98 -4.33
N MET A 36 2.14 -1.47 -3.94
CA MET A 36 2.02 -0.13 -3.34
C MET A 36 2.78 -0.05 -2.02
N ILE A 37 2.59 -1.03 -1.12
CA ILE A 37 3.32 -1.14 0.15
C ILE A 37 4.82 -1.29 -0.11
N HIS A 38 5.20 -2.14 -1.06
CA HIS A 38 6.61 -2.31 -1.40
C HIS A 38 7.25 -1.03 -1.93
N THR A 39 6.56 -0.32 -2.82
CA THR A 39 7.05 0.93 -3.38
C THR A 39 7.19 1.97 -2.28
N MET A 40 6.20 2.10 -1.38
CA MET A 40 6.28 2.97 -0.21
C MET A 40 7.53 2.68 0.63
N SER A 41 7.80 1.40 0.93
CA SER A 41 8.95 1.05 1.77
C SER A 41 10.28 1.45 1.12
N LEU A 42 10.40 1.26 -0.21
CA LEU A 42 11.60 1.70 -0.94
C LEU A 42 11.76 3.21 -0.91
N ILE A 43 10.69 3.96 -1.17
CA ILE A 43 10.71 5.44 -1.16
C ILE A 43 11.18 5.98 0.19
N HIS A 44 10.71 5.42 1.30
CA HIS A 44 11.15 5.83 2.64
C HIS A 44 12.58 5.39 2.95
N ASN A 45 12.98 4.18 2.56
CA ASN A 45 14.34 3.67 2.74
C ASN A 45 15.38 4.50 1.98
N GLU A 46 15.03 5.03 0.82
CA GLU A 46 15.93 5.86 0.02
C GLU A 46 16.26 7.21 0.69
N LEU A 47 15.53 7.65 1.72
CA LEU A 47 15.74 8.97 2.33
C LEU A 47 17.14 9.13 2.96
N PRO A 48 17.67 10.37 3.07
CA PRO A 48 18.96 10.63 3.69
C PRO A 48 19.13 10.16 5.13
N CYS A 49 18.01 10.03 5.86
CA CYS A 49 17.99 9.53 7.23
C CYS A 49 17.91 8.00 7.35
N MET A 50 17.80 7.29 6.23
CA MET A 50 17.71 5.83 6.15
C MET A 50 18.93 5.30 5.38
N ASP A 51 18.78 4.89 4.12
CA ASP A 51 19.87 4.34 3.31
C ASP A 51 20.64 5.43 2.52
N ASN A 52 20.04 6.63 2.36
CA ASN A 52 20.63 7.76 1.62
C ASN A 52 21.08 7.38 0.19
N ASP A 53 20.24 6.63 -0.52
CA ASP A 53 20.51 6.17 -1.88
C ASP A 53 20.13 7.24 -2.90
N ASP A 54 21.10 7.71 -3.68
CA ASP A 54 20.83 8.69 -4.76
C ASP A 54 20.22 8.04 -6.01
N PHE A 55 20.42 6.72 -6.21
CA PHE A 55 19.98 5.99 -7.40
C PHE A 55 19.36 4.63 -7.07
N ARG A 56 18.30 4.27 -7.80
CA ARG A 56 17.72 2.92 -7.84
C ARG A 56 17.55 2.46 -9.29
N HIS A 57 18.09 1.28 -9.60
CA HIS A 57 18.06 0.69 -10.94
C HIS A 57 18.54 1.67 -12.04
N GLY A 58 19.57 2.47 -11.73
CA GLY A 58 20.13 3.47 -12.65
C GLY A 58 19.29 4.74 -12.83
N LYS A 59 18.18 4.91 -12.10
CA LYS A 59 17.35 6.12 -12.10
C LYS A 59 17.53 6.87 -10.77
N PRO A 60 17.51 8.22 -10.76
CA PRO A 60 17.55 8.99 -9.51
C PRO A 60 16.40 8.59 -8.58
N THR A 61 16.66 8.48 -7.28
CA THR A 61 15.63 8.14 -6.28
C THR A 61 14.65 9.28 -6.08
N ASN A 62 13.53 8.99 -5.43
CA ASN A 62 12.41 9.94 -5.33
C ASN A 62 12.84 11.24 -4.64
N HIS A 63 13.72 11.15 -3.62
CA HIS A 63 14.14 12.31 -2.84
C HIS A 63 15.16 13.18 -3.57
N VAL A 64 15.96 12.58 -4.45
CA VAL A 64 16.85 13.32 -5.35
C VAL A 64 16.05 14.12 -6.38
N VAL A 65 14.94 13.58 -6.88
CA VAL A 65 14.10 14.26 -7.89
C VAL A 65 13.19 15.33 -7.27
N TYR A 66 12.55 15.03 -6.14
CA TYR A 66 11.46 15.85 -5.59
C TYR A 66 11.74 16.46 -4.21
N GLY A 67 12.88 16.17 -3.59
CA GLY A 67 13.22 16.60 -2.24
C GLY A 67 12.61 15.71 -1.14
N GLY A 68 13.22 15.75 0.05
CA GLY A 68 12.90 14.82 1.15
C GLY A 68 11.48 14.92 1.71
N GLU A 69 10.91 16.12 1.83
CA GLU A 69 9.59 16.30 2.46
C GLU A 69 8.43 15.71 1.64
N ILE A 70 8.47 15.88 0.31
CA ILE A 70 7.46 15.34 -0.61
C ILE A 70 7.52 13.80 -0.65
N VAL A 71 8.69 13.23 -0.43
CA VAL A 71 8.92 11.78 -0.43
C VAL A 71 8.28 11.08 0.75
N VAL A 72 8.37 11.68 1.94
CA VAL A 72 7.69 11.14 3.14
C VAL A 72 6.19 11.03 2.87
N LEU A 73 5.56 12.13 2.43
CA LEU A 73 4.13 12.17 2.10
C LEU A 73 3.76 11.22 0.95
N THR A 74 4.67 11.03 -0.02
CA THR A 74 4.45 10.09 -1.13
C THR A 74 4.39 8.65 -0.64
N GLY A 75 5.26 8.26 0.29
CA GLY A 75 5.21 6.94 0.91
C GLY A 75 3.93 6.75 1.74
N ASP A 76 3.58 7.74 2.57
CA ASP A 76 2.37 7.68 3.42
C ASP A 76 1.09 7.58 2.60
N ALA A 77 1.01 8.31 1.48
CA ALA A 77 -0.11 8.26 0.56
C ALA A 77 -0.22 6.88 -0.12
N LEU A 78 0.90 6.28 -0.54
CA LEU A 78 0.91 4.94 -1.13
C LEU A 78 0.50 3.86 -0.12
N LEU A 79 0.93 3.97 1.13
CA LEU A 79 0.50 3.05 2.20
C LEU A 79 -1.01 3.17 2.43
N SER A 80 -1.53 4.39 2.52
CA SER A 80 -2.96 4.65 2.70
C SER A 80 -3.79 4.10 1.53
N LEU A 81 -3.34 4.34 0.30
CA LEU A 81 -3.98 3.85 -0.92
C LEU A 81 -3.98 2.32 -0.99
N ALA A 82 -2.92 1.66 -0.51
CA ALA A 82 -2.87 0.19 -0.47
C ALA A 82 -4.00 -0.38 0.40
N PHE A 83 -4.22 0.18 1.59
CA PHE A 83 -5.29 -0.25 2.47
C PHE A 83 -6.67 0.10 1.92
N GLU A 84 -6.82 1.28 1.32
CA GLU A 84 -8.06 1.65 0.62
C GLU A 84 -8.38 0.66 -0.51
N HIS A 85 -7.38 0.33 -1.34
CA HIS A 85 -7.53 -0.63 -2.44
C HIS A 85 -7.94 -2.01 -1.92
N ILE A 86 -7.29 -2.51 -0.86
CA ILE A 86 -7.68 -3.79 -0.24
C ILE A 86 -9.14 -3.73 0.24
N ALA A 87 -9.52 -2.68 0.96
CA ALA A 87 -10.87 -2.56 1.53
C ALA A 87 -11.96 -2.42 0.46
N THR A 88 -11.66 -1.81 -0.68
CA THR A 88 -12.62 -1.58 -1.77
C THR A 88 -12.66 -2.72 -2.79
N ALA A 89 -11.54 -3.39 -3.06
CA ALA A 89 -11.44 -4.48 -4.02
C ALA A 89 -11.83 -5.84 -3.44
N THR A 90 -11.75 -6.03 -2.11
CA THR A 90 -12.14 -7.30 -1.47
C THR A 90 -13.65 -7.51 -1.52
N LYS A 91 -14.09 -8.56 -2.22
CA LYS A 91 -15.50 -8.96 -2.27
C LYS A 91 -16.04 -9.24 -0.86
N GLY A 92 -17.21 -8.69 -0.55
CA GLY A 92 -17.86 -8.86 0.77
C GLY A 92 -17.33 -7.97 1.90
N ALA A 93 -16.24 -7.22 1.68
CA ALA A 93 -15.69 -6.33 2.72
C ALA A 93 -16.66 -5.23 3.17
N ARG A 94 -17.49 -4.70 2.26
CA ARG A 94 -18.55 -3.73 2.60
C ARG A 94 -19.59 -4.30 3.56
N GLU A 95 -19.93 -5.58 3.43
CA GLU A 95 -20.93 -6.21 4.31
C GLU A 95 -20.35 -6.46 5.70
N ILE A 96 -19.08 -6.85 5.80
CA ILE A 96 -18.36 -6.97 7.09
C ILE A 96 -18.31 -5.60 7.80
N TYR A 97 -18.01 -4.52 7.06
CA TYR A 97 -17.99 -3.17 7.63
C TYR A 97 -19.38 -2.72 8.11
N ARG A 98 -20.44 -3.01 7.35
CA ARG A 98 -21.83 -2.68 7.72
C ARG A 98 -22.31 -3.46 8.94
N VAL A 99 -22.05 -4.77 9.01
CA VAL A 99 -22.39 -5.62 10.16
C VAL A 99 -21.62 -5.18 11.41
N GLY A 100 -20.33 -4.85 11.26
CA GLY A 100 -19.51 -4.30 12.36
C GLY A 100 -20.06 -2.97 12.89
N ARG A 101 -20.53 -2.08 12.01
CA ARG A 101 -21.13 -0.79 12.40
C ARG A 101 -22.55 -0.95 12.97
N ALA A 102 -23.34 -1.91 12.48
CA ALA A 102 -24.66 -2.23 13.03
C ALA A 102 -24.56 -2.83 14.44
N ARG A 103 -23.57 -3.70 14.70
CA ARG A 103 -23.25 -4.21 16.04
C ARG A 103 -22.76 -3.12 17.00
N ARG A 104 -21.98 -2.13 16.53
CA ARG A 104 -21.58 -0.97 17.35
C ARG A 104 -22.74 -0.04 17.74
N ARG A 105 -23.88 -0.10 17.05
CA ARG A 105 -25.09 0.63 17.45
C ARG A 105 -25.95 -0.12 18.47
N SER A 106 -25.73 -1.42 18.63
CA SER A 106 -26.51 -2.30 19.52
C SER A 106 -25.72 -2.81 20.73
N GLY A 107 -24.39 -2.61 20.79
CA GLY A 107 -23.54 -2.84 21.96
C GLY A 107 -22.96 -1.52 22.47
N GLY A 108 -23.18 -1.25 23.76
CA GLY A 108 -22.82 -0.01 24.46
C GLY A 108 -21.40 0.48 24.25
N GLY A 109 -21.26 1.81 24.34
CA GLY A 109 -20.05 2.54 23.98
C GLY A 109 -18.80 2.10 24.74
N TYR A 110 -17.71 1.99 23.99
CA TYR A 110 -16.38 2.28 24.51
C TYR A 110 -15.62 3.12 23.48
N LEU A 111 -15.00 4.18 24.01
CA LEU A 111 -14.30 5.25 23.33
C LEU A 111 -13.18 4.74 22.42
N TYR A 112 -13.14 5.24 21.18
CA TYR A 112 -11.89 5.68 20.54
C TYR A 112 -12.24 6.86 19.62
N ARG A 113 -12.01 8.07 20.13
CA ARG A 113 -11.94 9.31 19.36
C ARG A 113 -10.47 9.44 18.97
N VAL A 114 -10.18 9.43 17.68
CA VAL A 114 -8.96 10.02 17.12
C VAL A 114 -9.43 11.28 16.40
#